data_AF-A0A7C3KFI4-F1
#
_entry.id   AF-A0A7C3KFI4-F1
#
_cell.length_a   1.000
_cell.length_b   1.000
_cell.length_c   1.000
_cell.angle_alpha   90.00
_cell.angle_beta   90.00
_cell.angle_gamma   90.00
#
_symmetry.space_group_name_H-M   'P 1'
#
loop_
_entity.id
_entity.type
_entity.pdbx_description
1 polymer ?
#
loop_
_entity_poly.entity_id
_entity_poly.type
_entity_poly.pdbx_seq_one_letter_code
_entity_poly.pdbx_strand_id
1 'polypeptide(L)'
;MEKPSEYKYEKPNEQGILTTFSIDVHGSTLRNKNKLDLELFVECKYRYQGTKWIFTPKSFKSLELADFKDTFITLDALCRSSKINSKLINSFSENYELCGKGVEIYNDGLNPKTITQAVSQLQYSLVKKVAEGLDDQIDDFLGNPDQIHILVPIIVTTAELWRLNPGTTIEGIQDANELEDVASKTDFLLVHEAPDNDLNRYTIKHLIESFSEEQKEEMTKILKKNKSGSFDGYVRSFARTYPSIFAVIEYNSLEKRLSNMLNFFNRSDILMQRENT
;
A
#
# COMPACT_ATOMS: atom_id res chain seq x y z
N MET A 1 -20.00 -6.64 5.91
CA MET A 1 -18.62 -6.39 6.36
C MET A 1 -18.15 -7.68 6.98
N GLU A 2 -17.10 -8.28 6.45
CA GLU A 2 -16.53 -9.46 7.08
C GLU A 2 -15.94 -9.08 8.43
N LYS A 3 -15.95 -10.01 9.38
CA LYS A 3 -15.35 -9.77 10.69
C LYS A 3 -13.83 -9.66 10.51
N PRO A 4 -13.18 -8.58 10.97
CA PRO A 4 -11.73 -8.48 10.84
C PRO A 4 -11.01 -9.66 11.48
N SER A 5 -10.00 -10.18 10.81
CA SER A 5 -9.24 -11.36 11.24
C SER A 5 -7.79 -11.30 10.80
N GLU A 6 -6.94 -12.15 11.39
CA GLU A 6 -5.58 -12.34 10.91
C GLU A 6 -5.58 -12.84 9.45
N TYR A 7 -4.71 -12.29 8.60
CA TYR A 7 -4.53 -12.74 7.23
C TYR A 7 -3.20 -13.48 7.07
N LYS A 8 -3.28 -14.75 6.65
CA LYS A 8 -2.12 -15.64 6.50
C LYS A 8 -1.67 -15.72 5.06
N TYR A 9 -0.36 -15.70 4.87
CA TYR A 9 0.29 -15.88 3.58
C TYR A 9 1.58 -16.67 3.73
N GLU A 10 2.04 -17.27 2.65
CA GLU A 10 3.27 -18.05 2.65
C GLU A 10 4.33 -17.35 1.82
N LYS A 11 5.56 -17.32 2.31
CA LYS A 11 6.72 -16.90 1.51
C LYS A 11 7.97 -17.65 1.97
N PRO A 12 9.03 -17.71 1.14
CA PRO A 12 10.33 -18.17 1.61
C PRO A 12 10.85 -17.29 2.76
N ASN A 13 11.42 -17.93 3.78
CA ASN A 13 12.22 -17.26 4.81
C ASN A 13 13.66 -17.00 4.31
N GLU A 14 14.53 -16.49 5.18
CA GLU A 14 15.93 -16.17 4.86
C GLU A 14 16.75 -17.39 4.38
N GLN A 15 16.32 -18.61 4.75
CA GLN A 15 16.92 -19.88 4.33
C GLN A 15 16.27 -20.46 3.06
N GLY A 16 15.31 -19.76 2.45
CA GLY A 16 14.57 -20.23 1.28
C GLY A 16 13.46 -21.24 1.59
N ILE A 17 13.15 -21.48 2.86
CA ILE A 17 12.12 -22.44 3.29
C ILE A 17 10.76 -21.74 3.29
N LEU A 18 9.78 -22.33 2.60
CA LEU A 18 8.40 -21.84 2.60
C LEU A 18 7.86 -21.84 4.02
N THR A 19 7.46 -20.65 4.50
CA THR A 19 7.00 -20.42 5.88
C THR A 19 5.73 -19.60 5.85
N THR A 20 4.79 -19.89 6.76
CA THR A 20 3.57 -19.09 6.95
C THR A 20 3.88 -17.86 7.80
N PHE A 21 3.45 -16.70 7.31
CA PHE A 21 3.46 -15.42 7.99
C PHE A 21 2.03 -14.90 8.09
N SER A 22 1.82 -13.87 8.89
CA SER A 22 0.53 -13.21 9.00
C SER A 22 0.63 -11.70 9.11
N ILE A 23 -0.48 -11.05 8.74
CA ILE A 23 -0.81 -9.67 9.05
C ILE A 23 -1.85 -9.68 10.17
N ASP A 24 -1.65 -8.83 11.18
CA ASP A 24 -2.44 -8.84 12.42
C ASP A 24 -3.94 -8.68 12.17
N VAL A 25 -4.34 -7.73 11.31
CA VAL A 25 -5.74 -7.47 10.99
C VAL A 25 -5.93 -7.24 9.50
N HIS A 26 -6.79 -8.04 8.91
CA HIS A 26 -7.37 -7.84 7.59
C HIS A 26 -8.86 -7.58 7.72
N GLY A 27 -9.35 -6.58 7.00
CA GLY A 27 -10.77 -6.24 6.97
C GLY A 27 -11.19 -5.79 5.59
N SER A 28 -12.36 -6.25 5.16
CA SER A 28 -12.93 -5.96 3.84
C SER A 28 -14.26 -5.20 3.97
N THR A 29 -14.52 -4.29 3.02
CA THR A 29 -15.83 -3.67 2.87
C THR A 29 -16.22 -3.53 1.41
N LEU A 30 -17.25 -4.28 1.03
CA LEU A 30 -17.88 -4.18 -0.27
C LEU A 30 -18.79 -2.95 -0.36
N ARG A 31 -18.55 -2.07 -1.33
CA ARG A 31 -19.38 -0.92 -1.65
C ARG A 31 -20.11 -1.15 -2.97
N ASN A 32 -21.19 -1.92 -2.92
CA ASN A 32 -22.01 -2.30 -4.08
C ASN A 32 -22.40 -1.13 -4.99
N LYS A 33 -22.74 0.03 -4.41
CA LYS A 33 -23.13 1.22 -5.19
C LYS A 33 -22.04 1.70 -6.14
N ASN A 34 -20.78 1.54 -5.74
CA ASN A 34 -19.62 2.01 -6.48
C ASN A 34 -18.82 0.86 -7.09
N LYS A 35 -19.27 -0.41 -7.02
CA LYS A 35 -18.50 -1.59 -7.44
C LYS A 35 -17.05 -1.60 -6.90
N LEU A 36 -16.87 -1.11 -5.68
CA LEU A 36 -15.56 -1.07 -5.00
C LEU A 36 -15.51 -2.12 -3.92
N ASP A 37 -14.41 -2.86 -3.88
CA ASP A 37 -14.04 -3.69 -2.73
C ASP A 37 -12.80 -3.09 -2.10
N LEU A 38 -12.92 -2.72 -0.82
CA LEU A 38 -11.86 -2.06 -0.07
C LEU A 38 -11.33 -3.01 0.97
N GLU A 39 -10.03 -3.26 0.90
CA GLU A 39 -9.36 -4.20 1.78
C GLU A 39 -8.22 -3.51 2.53
N LEU A 40 -8.29 -3.58 3.85
CA LEU A 40 -7.29 -2.99 4.73
C LEU A 40 -6.40 -4.10 5.28
N PHE A 41 -5.09 -3.98 5.06
CA PHE A 41 -4.07 -4.87 5.61
C PHE A 41 -3.32 -4.10 6.69
N VAL A 42 -3.55 -4.44 7.95
CA VAL A 42 -3.09 -3.67 9.10
C VAL A 42 -2.09 -4.48 9.92
N GLU A 43 -0.85 -4.01 9.93
CA GLU A 43 0.21 -4.50 10.82
C GLU A 43 0.27 -3.63 12.08
N CYS A 44 0.13 -4.23 13.25
CA CYS A 44 0.10 -3.55 14.54
C CYS A 44 1.46 -3.63 15.24
N LYS A 45 2.06 -2.47 15.55
CA LYS A 45 3.29 -2.38 16.34
C LYS A 45 3.03 -1.69 17.67
N TYR A 46 2.81 -2.49 18.72
CA TYR A 46 2.74 -1.97 20.09
C TYR A 46 4.14 -1.57 20.59
N ARG A 47 4.25 -0.38 21.17
CA ARG A 47 5.48 0.16 21.77
C ARG A 47 5.20 0.81 23.12
N TYR A 48 6.20 0.76 23.99
CA TYR A 48 6.14 1.39 25.29
C TYR A 48 6.24 2.91 25.17
N GLN A 49 5.74 3.60 26.19
CA GLN A 49 5.73 5.06 26.26
C GLN A 49 7.14 5.65 26.12
N GLY A 50 7.27 6.70 25.31
CA GLY A 50 8.55 7.35 25.03
C GLY A 50 9.24 6.86 23.75
N THR A 51 8.77 5.76 23.16
CA THR A 51 9.21 5.32 21.82
C THR A 51 8.75 6.31 20.76
N LYS A 52 9.68 6.72 19.89
CA LYS A 52 9.38 7.63 18.76
C LYS A 52 9.84 7.00 17.45
N TRP A 53 9.07 7.17 16.40
CA TRP A 53 9.45 6.83 15.04
C TRP A 53 9.73 8.12 14.27
N ILE A 54 10.98 8.30 13.86
CA ILE A 54 11.42 9.50 13.12
C ILE A 54 11.63 9.12 11.65
N PHE A 55 11.03 9.91 10.75
CA PHE A 55 11.08 9.69 9.31
C PHE A 55 11.77 10.83 8.57
N THR A 56 12.48 10.49 7.49
CA THR A 56 13.05 11.48 6.58
C THR A 56 11.96 12.08 5.69
N PRO A 57 12.04 13.38 5.34
CA PRO A 57 11.04 14.02 4.50
C PRO A 57 11.21 13.57 3.05
N LYS A 58 10.09 13.33 2.37
CA LYS A 58 10.03 13.09 0.92
C LYS A 58 8.92 13.96 0.33
N SER A 59 8.80 14.00 -1.00
CA SER A 59 7.77 14.79 -1.68
C SER A 59 7.18 14.04 -2.85
N PHE A 60 5.89 14.27 -3.14
CA PHE A 60 5.24 13.81 -4.37
C PHE A 60 5.61 14.66 -5.61
N LYS A 61 6.35 15.77 -5.43
CA LYS A 61 6.65 16.76 -6.48
C LYS A 61 8.08 16.60 -7.04
N SER A 62 8.92 15.76 -6.44
CA SER A 62 10.23 15.42 -6.98
C SER A 62 10.08 14.55 -8.23
N LEU A 63 11.09 14.51 -9.11
CA LEU A 63 11.19 13.58 -10.25
C LEU A 63 11.19 12.08 -9.83
N GLU A 64 10.84 11.78 -8.59
CA GLU A 64 10.79 10.46 -8.01
C GLU A 64 9.47 9.76 -8.37
N LEU A 65 9.56 8.45 -8.52
CA LEU A 65 8.55 7.55 -9.09
C LEU A 65 7.26 7.36 -8.26
N ALA A 66 7.04 8.13 -7.18
CA ALA A 66 5.92 7.91 -6.28
C ALA A 66 4.78 8.91 -6.52
N ASP A 67 3.64 8.42 -6.98
CA ASP A 67 2.38 9.17 -7.01
C ASP A 67 1.55 8.87 -5.77
N PHE A 68 0.79 9.85 -5.28
CA PHE A 68 -0.10 9.64 -4.12
C PHE A 68 -1.11 8.51 -4.35
N LYS A 69 -1.58 8.31 -5.59
CA LYS A 69 -2.43 7.17 -5.96
C LYS A 69 -1.84 5.81 -5.59
N ASP A 70 -0.52 5.72 -5.48
CA ASP A 70 0.16 4.46 -5.20
C ASP A 70 0.03 4.02 -3.73
N THR A 71 -0.53 4.90 -2.87
CA THR A 71 -1.04 4.56 -1.52
C THR A 71 -2.15 3.50 -1.59
N PHE A 72 -2.88 3.45 -2.71
CA PHE A 72 -3.99 2.54 -2.93
C PHE A 72 -3.65 1.59 -4.07
N ILE A 73 -3.44 0.31 -3.76
CA ILE A 73 -3.18 -0.71 -4.77
C ILE A 73 -4.50 -0.99 -5.46
N THR A 74 -4.68 -0.36 -6.62
CA THR A 74 -5.93 -0.40 -7.37
C THR A 74 -5.83 -1.45 -8.46
N LEU A 75 -6.71 -2.44 -8.40
CA LEU A 75 -6.87 -3.45 -9.43
C LEU A 75 -8.08 -3.06 -10.27
N ASP A 76 -7.86 -2.26 -11.30
CA ASP A 76 -8.90 -1.87 -12.27
C ASP A 76 -8.48 -2.11 -13.72
N ALA A 77 -7.29 -2.68 -13.93
CA ALA A 77 -6.69 -2.88 -15.25
C ALA A 77 -7.45 -3.92 -16.09
N LEU A 78 -8.14 -4.87 -15.44
CA LEU A 78 -8.97 -5.88 -16.09
C LEU A 78 -10.48 -5.52 -16.07
N CYS A 79 -10.89 -4.47 -15.36
CA CYS A 79 -12.27 -4.01 -15.41
C CYS A 79 -12.64 -3.51 -16.81
N ARG A 80 -13.85 -3.85 -17.27
CA ARG A 80 -14.27 -3.66 -18.67
C ARG A 80 -14.95 -2.32 -18.90
N SER A 81 -15.77 -1.86 -17.94
CA SER A 81 -16.55 -0.62 -18.08
C SER A 81 -15.96 0.56 -17.32
N SER A 82 -15.29 0.31 -16.19
CA SER A 82 -14.94 1.36 -15.24
C SER A 82 -13.46 1.32 -14.87
N LYS A 83 -12.94 2.45 -14.41
CA LYS A 83 -11.61 2.60 -13.82
C LYS A 83 -11.65 3.65 -12.71
N ILE A 84 -10.65 3.64 -11.85
CA ILE A 84 -10.50 4.64 -10.81
C ILE A 84 -10.09 6.00 -11.41
N ASN A 85 -10.66 7.06 -10.86
CA ASN A 85 -10.29 8.43 -11.17
C ASN A 85 -8.95 8.80 -10.50
N SER A 86 -7.83 8.40 -11.09
CA SER A 86 -6.49 8.65 -10.53
C SER A 86 -6.17 10.13 -10.34
N LYS A 87 -6.74 11.03 -11.17
CA LYS A 87 -6.60 12.48 -11.01
C LYS A 87 -7.26 12.98 -9.73
N LEU A 88 -8.47 12.48 -9.43
CA LEU A 88 -9.16 12.78 -8.19
C LEU A 88 -8.38 12.23 -6.99
N ILE A 89 -7.81 11.03 -7.07
CA ILE A 89 -6.97 10.52 -5.96
C ILE A 89 -5.76 11.44 -5.74
N ASN A 90 -5.02 11.74 -6.79
CA ASN A 90 -3.82 12.57 -6.70
C ASN A 90 -4.08 14.01 -6.22
N SER A 91 -5.31 14.54 -6.39
CA SER A 91 -5.63 15.88 -5.87
C SER A 91 -5.62 15.96 -4.33
N PHE A 92 -5.56 14.83 -3.63
CA PHE A 92 -5.45 14.80 -2.17
C PHE A 92 -4.01 14.73 -1.67
N SER A 93 -3.02 14.59 -2.57
CA SER A 93 -1.60 14.46 -2.21
C SER A 93 -1.11 15.55 -1.27
N GLU A 94 -1.59 16.79 -1.43
CA GLU A 94 -1.20 17.94 -0.61
C GLU A 94 -1.69 17.87 0.84
N ASN A 95 -2.63 16.96 1.16
CA ASN A 95 -3.13 16.76 2.53
C ASN A 95 -2.29 15.76 3.34
N TYR A 96 -1.27 15.16 2.73
CA TYR A 96 -0.54 14.05 3.32
C TYR A 96 0.96 14.23 3.19
N GLU A 97 1.66 13.97 4.30
CA GLU A 97 3.11 14.02 4.36
C GLU A 97 3.70 12.71 3.83
N LEU A 98 4.47 12.81 2.75
CA LEU A 98 5.28 11.69 2.27
C LEU A 98 6.62 11.67 3.02
N CYS A 99 6.99 10.47 3.42
CA CYS A 99 8.19 10.16 4.17
C CYS A 99 9.01 9.11 3.42
N GLY A 100 10.32 9.17 3.61
CA GLY A 100 11.23 8.10 3.24
C GLY A 100 11.46 7.16 4.42
N LYS A 101 12.71 6.70 4.55
CA LYS A 101 13.14 5.78 5.59
C LYS A 101 12.82 6.32 6.99
N GLY A 102 12.32 5.45 7.84
CA GLY A 102 12.11 5.71 9.26
C GLY A 102 13.10 4.96 10.15
N VAL A 103 13.29 5.46 11.36
CA VAL A 103 14.01 4.77 12.44
C VAL A 103 13.19 4.85 13.73
N GLU A 104 13.16 3.75 14.48
CA GLU A 104 12.61 3.74 15.81
C GLU A 104 13.70 4.16 16.81
N ILE A 105 13.38 5.12 17.66
CA ILE A 105 14.26 5.58 18.73
C ILE A 105 13.58 5.44 20.09
N TYR A 106 14.40 5.23 21.10
CA TYR A 106 14.02 5.20 22.50
C TYR A 106 15.18 5.72 23.35
N ASN A 107 14.96 5.89 24.66
CA ASN A 107 15.90 6.59 25.54
C ASN A 107 17.35 6.08 25.45
N ASP A 108 17.54 4.77 25.33
CA ASP A 108 18.86 4.13 25.38
C ASP A 108 19.31 3.53 24.04
N GLY A 109 18.66 3.86 22.93
CA GLY A 109 19.07 3.32 21.64
C GLY A 109 18.13 3.55 20.47
N LEU A 110 18.45 2.86 19.37
CA LEU A 110 17.71 2.93 18.12
C LEU A 110 17.52 1.53 17.53
N ASN A 111 16.43 1.35 16.80
CA ASN A 111 16.13 0.15 16.05
C ASN A 111 15.76 0.53 14.60
N PRO A 112 16.66 0.29 13.62
CA PRO A 112 16.39 0.63 12.24
C PRO A 112 15.52 -0.42 11.51
N LYS A 113 15.19 -1.55 12.16
CA LYS A 113 14.55 -2.70 11.49
C LYS A 113 13.05 -2.76 11.67
N THR A 114 12.51 -2.25 12.78
CA THR A 114 11.07 -2.35 13.13
C THR A 114 10.16 -1.95 11.96
N ILE A 115 10.39 -0.76 11.40
CA ILE A 115 9.55 -0.19 10.34
C ILE A 115 9.72 -0.97 9.05
N THR A 116 10.97 -1.26 8.65
CA THR A 116 11.28 -2.06 7.46
C THR A 116 10.67 -3.46 7.51
N GLN A 117 10.66 -4.10 8.69
CA GLN A 117 10.03 -5.41 8.88
C GLN A 117 8.51 -5.33 8.69
N ALA A 118 7.85 -4.33 9.27
CA ALA A 118 6.41 -4.11 9.10
C ALA A 118 6.04 -3.87 7.63
N VAL A 119 6.81 -3.02 6.94
CA VAL A 119 6.66 -2.77 5.50
C VAL A 119 6.84 -4.05 4.70
N SER A 120 7.88 -4.84 4.98
CA SER A 120 8.14 -6.09 4.29
C SER A 120 7.01 -7.10 4.50
N GLN A 121 6.47 -7.24 5.72
CA GLN A 121 5.32 -8.11 5.99
C GLN A 121 4.13 -7.73 5.09
N LEU A 122 3.76 -6.44 5.07
CA LEU A 122 2.68 -5.93 4.23
C LEU A 122 2.96 -6.18 2.74
N GLN A 123 4.17 -5.88 2.28
CA GLN A 123 4.60 -6.08 0.89
C GLN A 123 4.33 -7.49 0.38
N TYR A 124 4.79 -8.51 1.12
CA TYR A 124 4.62 -9.90 0.71
C TYR A 124 3.17 -10.39 0.86
N SER A 125 2.43 -9.91 1.86
CA SER A 125 1.04 -10.33 2.09
C SER A 125 0.12 -9.97 0.92
N LEU A 126 0.35 -8.81 0.31
CA LEU A 126 -0.50 -8.24 -0.73
C LEU A 126 -0.38 -8.98 -2.07
N VAL A 127 0.76 -9.61 -2.37
CA VAL A 127 0.99 -10.30 -3.64
C VAL A 127 -0.04 -11.40 -3.89
N LYS A 128 -0.36 -12.19 -2.87
CA LYS A 128 -1.38 -13.23 -2.96
C LYS A 128 -2.76 -12.61 -3.21
N LYS A 129 -3.10 -11.53 -2.51
CA LYS A 129 -4.42 -10.90 -2.67
C LYS A 129 -4.60 -10.25 -4.04
N VAL A 130 -3.52 -9.75 -4.63
CA VAL A 130 -3.52 -9.25 -6.00
C VAL A 130 -3.88 -10.35 -6.99
N ALA A 131 -3.34 -11.58 -6.83
CA ALA A 131 -3.72 -12.70 -7.68
C ALA A 131 -5.22 -13.00 -7.59
N GLU A 132 -5.76 -13.08 -6.37
CA GLU A 132 -7.20 -13.30 -6.13
C GLU A 132 -8.06 -12.22 -6.80
N GLY A 133 -7.74 -10.94 -6.60
CA GLY A 133 -8.51 -9.84 -7.20
C GLY A 133 -8.41 -9.75 -8.73
N LEU A 134 -7.31 -10.23 -9.33
CA LEU A 134 -7.21 -10.34 -10.79
C LEU A 134 -8.03 -11.52 -11.33
N ASP A 135 -8.10 -12.64 -10.58
CA ASP A 135 -8.92 -13.81 -10.92
C ASP A 135 -10.42 -13.46 -10.91
N ASP A 136 -10.87 -12.76 -9.86
CA ASP A 136 -12.25 -12.26 -9.71
C ASP A 136 -12.70 -11.38 -10.89
N GLN A 137 -11.76 -10.73 -11.58
CA GLN A 137 -12.02 -9.84 -12.72
C GLN A 137 -12.10 -10.54 -14.07
N ILE A 138 -11.70 -11.81 -14.15
CA ILE A 138 -11.79 -12.61 -15.38
C ILE A 138 -12.79 -13.77 -15.28
N ASP A 139 -13.20 -14.17 -14.08
CA ASP A 139 -14.24 -15.19 -13.90
C ASP A 139 -15.63 -14.60 -14.18
N ASP A 140 -16.14 -14.82 -15.39
CA ASP A 140 -17.47 -14.40 -15.81
C ASP A 140 -18.61 -15.25 -15.20
N PHE A 141 -18.32 -16.41 -14.58
CA PHE A 141 -19.35 -17.32 -14.04
C PHE A 141 -19.73 -16.99 -12.60
N LEU A 142 -18.78 -16.56 -11.77
CA LEU A 142 -19.01 -16.27 -10.34
C LEU A 142 -18.64 -14.84 -9.93
N GLY A 143 -17.84 -14.13 -10.73
CA GLY A 143 -17.33 -12.80 -10.44
C GLY A 143 -18.23 -11.66 -10.94
N ASN A 144 -18.06 -10.48 -10.35
CA ASN A 144 -18.47 -9.22 -10.97
C ASN A 144 -17.22 -8.64 -11.65
N PRO A 145 -17.03 -8.80 -12.96
CA PRO A 145 -15.77 -8.46 -13.63
C PRO A 145 -15.46 -6.95 -13.65
N ASP A 146 -16.43 -6.12 -13.26
CA ASP A 146 -16.26 -4.68 -13.08
C ASP A 146 -16.09 -4.27 -11.60
N GLN A 147 -15.93 -5.24 -10.70
CA GLN A 147 -15.57 -4.99 -9.31
C GLN A 147 -14.11 -4.55 -9.24
N ILE A 148 -13.85 -3.36 -8.72
CA ILE A 148 -12.50 -2.83 -8.54
C ILE A 148 -12.06 -3.13 -7.11
N HIS A 149 -10.97 -3.87 -6.97
CA HIS A 149 -10.34 -4.14 -5.67
C HIS A 149 -9.33 -3.05 -5.34
N ILE A 150 -9.38 -2.55 -4.12
CA ILE A 150 -8.49 -1.51 -3.60
C ILE A 150 -7.88 -2.03 -2.31
N LEU A 151 -6.60 -2.38 -2.37
CA LEU A 151 -5.85 -2.88 -1.23
C LEU A 151 -5.05 -1.74 -0.60
N VAL A 152 -5.15 -1.61 0.72
CA VAL A 152 -4.54 -0.52 1.48
C VAL A 152 -3.64 -1.11 2.58
N PRO A 153 -2.31 -0.99 2.45
CA PRO A 153 -1.39 -1.41 3.50
C PRO A 153 -1.22 -0.32 4.57
N ILE A 154 -1.38 -0.72 5.83
CA ILE A 154 -1.42 0.18 6.98
C ILE A 154 -0.54 -0.39 8.09
N ILE A 155 0.26 0.47 8.70
CA ILE A 155 0.95 0.21 9.95
C ILE A 155 0.28 1.04 11.04
N VAL A 156 -0.15 0.39 12.12
CA VAL A 156 -0.69 1.06 13.30
C VAL A 156 0.30 0.93 14.43
N THR A 157 0.64 2.03 15.09
CA THR A 157 1.62 2.02 16.18
C THR A 157 1.19 2.89 17.35
N THR A 158 1.65 2.55 18.55
CA THR A 158 1.53 3.41 19.75
C THR A 158 2.75 4.32 19.94
N ALA A 159 3.78 4.20 19.10
CA ALA A 159 4.91 5.12 19.09
C ALA A 159 4.49 6.49 18.56
N GLU A 160 5.14 7.55 19.05
CA GLU A 160 4.95 8.88 18.49
C GLU A 160 5.53 8.95 17.08
N LEU A 161 4.82 9.55 16.13
CA LEU A 161 5.32 9.72 14.78
C LEU A 161 5.90 11.12 14.60
N TRP A 162 7.10 11.16 14.04
CA TRP A 162 7.86 12.38 13.82
C TRP A 162 8.40 12.41 12.41
N ARG A 163 8.33 13.56 11.76
CA ARG A 163 8.93 13.79 10.44
C ARG A 163 9.98 14.88 10.57
N LEU A 164 11.21 14.59 10.15
CA LEU A 164 12.26 15.61 10.07
C LEU A 164 11.79 16.75 9.16
N ASN A 165 12.09 17.99 9.54
CA ASN A 165 11.75 19.16 8.76
C ASN A 165 12.50 19.14 7.41
N PRO A 166 11.87 19.55 6.29
CA PRO A 166 12.57 19.64 5.02
C PRO A 166 13.81 20.54 5.13
N GLY A 167 14.97 20.04 4.67
CA GLY A 167 16.24 20.76 4.74
C GLY A 167 17.03 20.57 6.04
N THR A 168 16.55 19.76 6.99
CA THR A 168 17.34 19.38 8.17
C THR A 168 18.70 18.78 7.76
N THR A 169 19.79 19.30 8.34
CA THR A 169 21.16 18.83 8.11
C THR A 169 21.67 18.01 9.30
N ILE A 170 22.81 17.34 9.13
CA ILE A 170 23.44 16.58 10.22
C ILE A 170 23.88 17.51 11.35
N GLU A 171 24.45 18.66 11.00
CA GLU A 171 24.86 19.70 11.97
C GLU A 171 23.64 20.22 12.72
N GLY A 172 22.53 20.48 12.03
CA GLY A 172 21.28 20.89 12.68
C GLY A 172 20.74 19.85 13.66
N ILE A 173 20.90 18.55 13.37
CA ILE A 173 20.55 17.47 14.30
C ILE A 173 21.50 17.42 15.50
N GLN A 174 22.80 17.66 15.30
CA GLN A 174 23.80 17.64 16.37
C GLN A 174 23.66 18.83 17.33
N ASP A 175 23.25 19.99 16.80
CA ASP A 175 23.07 21.23 17.55
C ASP A 175 21.67 21.35 18.18
N ALA A 176 20.73 20.45 17.84
CA ALA A 176 19.38 20.43 18.38
C ALA A 176 19.38 20.11 19.88
N ASN A 177 18.61 20.87 20.66
CA ASN A 177 18.41 20.60 22.08
C ASN A 177 17.23 19.64 22.29
N GLU A 178 16.21 19.80 21.46
CA GLU A 178 14.98 19.01 21.48
C GLU A 178 14.65 18.48 20.08
N LEU A 179 13.84 17.43 19.99
CA LEU A 179 13.50 16.83 18.70
C LEU A 179 12.68 17.80 17.83
N GLU A 180 11.87 18.62 18.49
CA GLU A 180 11.04 19.69 17.95
C GLU A 180 11.85 20.73 17.17
N ASP A 181 13.15 20.90 17.48
CA ASP A 181 14.04 21.82 16.76
C ASP A 181 14.25 21.38 15.30
N VAL A 182 14.18 20.06 15.03
CA VAL A 182 14.54 19.46 13.74
C VAL A 182 13.45 18.58 13.12
N ALA A 183 12.36 18.34 13.84
CA ALA A 183 11.26 17.48 13.42
C ALA A 183 9.91 17.99 13.90
N SER A 184 8.86 17.62 13.17
CA SER A 184 7.47 17.90 13.52
C SER A 184 6.74 16.61 13.87
N LYS A 185 6.00 16.62 14.98
CA LYS A 185 5.14 15.52 15.39
C LYS A 185 3.90 15.44 14.49
N THR A 186 3.48 14.23 14.15
CA THR A 186 2.23 13.95 13.41
C THR A 186 1.56 12.70 13.97
N ASP A 187 0.28 12.51 13.67
CA ASP A 187 -0.50 11.30 14.00
C ASP A 187 -0.69 10.39 12.77
N PHE A 188 -0.32 10.88 11.59
CA PHE A 188 -0.48 10.19 10.31
C PHE A 188 0.59 10.63 9.32
N LEU A 189 1.19 9.68 8.61
CA LEU A 189 2.09 9.94 7.50
C LEU A 189 2.07 8.77 6.50
N LEU A 190 2.62 9.00 5.30
CA LEU A 190 2.81 7.99 4.28
C LEU A 190 4.30 7.66 4.16
N VAL A 191 4.66 6.39 4.20
CA VAL A 191 6.04 5.93 3.98
C VAL A 191 6.16 5.39 2.57
N HIS A 192 7.09 5.94 1.78
CA HIS A 192 7.45 5.40 0.48
C HIS A 192 8.67 4.49 0.59
N GLU A 193 8.45 3.20 0.40
CA GLU A 193 9.46 2.15 0.29
C GLU A 193 9.18 1.32 -0.97
N ALA A 194 9.93 1.56 -2.05
CA ALA A 194 9.72 0.87 -3.32
C ALA A 194 10.05 -0.65 -3.21
N PRO A 195 9.41 -1.50 -4.03
CA PRO A 195 9.75 -2.92 -4.13
C PRO A 195 11.23 -3.15 -4.40
N ASP A 196 11.89 -3.96 -3.56
CA ASP A 196 13.26 -4.38 -3.79
C ASP A 196 13.34 -5.50 -4.85
N ASN A 197 14.55 -5.94 -5.19
CA ASN A 197 14.76 -6.98 -6.20
C ASN A 197 14.16 -8.33 -5.81
N ASP A 198 14.05 -8.63 -4.52
CA ASP A 198 13.60 -9.92 -4.02
C ASP A 198 12.07 -10.00 -4.06
N LEU A 199 11.40 -8.94 -3.61
CA LEU A 199 9.97 -8.75 -3.77
C LEU A 199 9.58 -8.71 -5.25
N ASN A 200 10.34 -8.00 -6.10
CA ASN A 200 10.10 -7.98 -7.54
C ASN A 200 10.08 -9.40 -8.13
N ARG A 201 11.11 -10.21 -7.85
CA ARG A 201 11.18 -11.59 -8.34
C ARG A 201 10.06 -12.46 -7.76
N TYR A 202 9.75 -12.29 -6.48
CA TYR A 202 8.68 -12.99 -5.80
C TYR A 202 7.31 -12.68 -6.44
N THR A 203 6.98 -11.41 -6.62
CA THR A 203 5.72 -10.96 -7.22
C THR A 203 5.56 -11.46 -8.65
N ILE A 204 6.60 -11.34 -9.49
CA ILE A 204 6.56 -11.83 -10.87
C ILE A 204 6.31 -13.34 -10.89
N LYS A 205 7.08 -14.10 -10.10
CA LYS A 205 6.95 -15.55 -10.04
C LYS A 205 5.54 -15.94 -9.60
N HIS A 206 5.07 -15.38 -8.49
CA HIS A 206 3.78 -15.74 -7.91
C HIS A 206 2.63 -15.45 -8.87
N LEU A 207 2.57 -14.23 -9.43
CA LEU A 207 1.50 -13.86 -10.36
C LEU A 207 1.53 -14.68 -11.65
N ILE A 208 2.71 -15.03 -12.20
CA ILE A 208 2.79 -15.89 -13.38
C ILE A 208 2.32 -17.32 -13.07
N GLU A 209 2.62 -17.84 -11.90
CA GLU A 209 2.25 -19.19 -11.47
C GLU A 209 0.78 -19.30 -11.04
N SER A 210 0.12 -18.19 -10.68
CA SER A 210 -1.28 -18.16 -10.26
C SER A 210 -2.30 -18.40 -11.38
N PHE A 211 -1.91 -18.25 -12.65
CA PHE A 211 -2.85 -18.32 -13.78
C PHE A 211 -2.42 -19.35 -14.82
N SER A 212 -3.41 -20.00 -15.43
CA SER A 212 -3.23 -20.85 -16.61
C SER A 212 -2.90 -20.03 -17.86
N GLU A 213 -2.35 -20.66 -18.90
CA GLU A 213 -2.06 -19.96 -20.17
C GLU A 213 -3.33 -19.39 -20.82
N GLU A 214 -4.47 -20.09 -20.72
CA GLU A 214 -5.77 -19.59 -21.22
C GLU A 214 -6.21 -18.30 -20.49
N GLN A 215 -6.10 -18.27 -19.16
CA GLN A 215 -6.39 -17.07 -18.37
C GLN A 215 -5.45 -15.92 -18.72
N LYS A 216 -4.15 -16.18 -18.90
CA LYS A 216 -3.17 -15.16 -19.30
C LYS A 216 -3.45 -14.57 -20.68
N GLU A 217 -3.89 -15.40 -21.63
CA GLU A 217 -4.32 -14.95 -22.95
C GLU A 217 -5.56 -14.06 -22.86
N GLU A 218 -6.54 -14.44 -22.06
CA GLU A 218 -7.75 -13.65 -21.85
C GLU A 218 -7.46 -12.31 -21.18
N MET A 219 -6.70 -12.31 -20.08
CA MET A 219 -6.21 -11.10 -19.43
C MET A 219 -5.46 -10.20 -20.42
N THR A 220 -4.62 -10.78 -21.29
CA THR A 220 -3.91 -10.03 -22.32
C THR A 220 -4.85 -9.34 -23.31
N LYS A 221 -5.96 -9.96 -23.72
CA LYS A 221 -6.95 -9.32 -24.59
C LYS A 221 -7.58 -8.11 -23.88
N ILE A 222 -7.99 -8.29 -22.62
CA ILE A 222 -8.61 -7.23 -21.81
C ILE A 222 -7.64 -6.08 -21.58
N LEU A 223 -6.40 -6.37 -21.15
CA LEU A 223 -5.35 -5.38 -20.92
C LEU A 223 -5.03 -4.59 -22.19
N LYS A 224 -4.96 -5.23 -23.35
CA LYS A 224 -4.75 -4.54 -24.64
C LYS A 224 -5.88 -3.58 -24.96
N LYS A 225 -7.14 -4.03 -24.81
CA LYS A 225 -8.32 -3.16 -24.98
C LYS A 225 -8.27 -1.97 -24.03
N ASN A 226 -7.82 -2.19 -22.81
CA ASN A 226 -7.67 -1.19 -21.77
C ASN A 226 -6.40 -0.33 -21.87
N LYS A 227 -5.58 -0.52 -22.92
CA LYS A 227 -4.29 0.18 -23.15
C LYS A 227 -3.27 -0.04 -22.02
N SER A 228 -3.36 -1.17 -21.32
CA SER A 228 -2.47 -1.61 -20.23
C SER A 228 -1.40 -2.62 -20.68
N GLY A 229 -1.38 -3.00 -21.96
CA GLY A 229 -0.35 -3.87 -22.54
C GLY A 229 -0.71 -5.35 -22.51
N SER A 230 0.29 -6.23 -22.32
CA SER A 230 0.10 -7.67 -22.15
C SER A 230 0.10 -8.07 -20.68
N PHE A 231 -0.35 -9.29 -20.36
CA PHE A 231 -0.28 -9.83 -19.00
C PHE A 231 1.15 -9.76 -18.43
N ASP A 232 2.15 -10.25 -19.15
CA ASP A 232 3.55 -10.19 -18.69
C ASP A 232 4.06 -8.75 -18.49
N GLY A 233 3.66 -7.84 -19.38
CA GLY A 233 4.02 -6.43 -19.27
C GLY A 233 3.40 -5.79 -18.03
N TYR A 234 2.12 -6.09 -17.79
CA TYR A 234 1.39 -5.66 -16.61
C TYR A 234 2.02 -6.21 -15.33
N VAL A 235 2.27 -7.51 -15.22
CA VAL A 235 2.90 -8.14 -14.05
C VAL A 235 4.27 -7.53 -13.74
N ARG A 236 5.11 -7.33 -14.76
CA ARG A 236 6.43 -6.70 -14.58
C ARG A 236 6.33 -5.24 -14.15
N SER A 237 5.36 -4.49 -14.68
CA SER A 237 5.11 -3.11 -14.26
C SER A 237 4.60 -3.08 -12.83
N PHE A 238 3.64 -3.95 -12.49
CA PHE A 238 3.06 -4.06 -11.16
C PHE A 238 4.13 -4.37 -10.12
N ALA A 239 4.96 -5.40 -10.35
CA ALA A 239 6.00 -5.82 -9.42
C ALA A 239 7.02 -4.70 -9.09
N ARG A 240 7.28 -3.81 -10.06
CA ARG A 240 8.22 -2.68 -9.90
C ARG A 240 7.61 -1.52 -9.12
N THR A 241 6.28 -1.36 -9.17
CA THR A 241 5.58 -0.20 -8.62
C THR A 241 4.90 -0.52 -7.29
N TYR A 242 4.39 -1.74 -7.11
CA TYR A 242 3.50 -2.07 -6.01
C TYR A 242 3.98 -3.26 -5.16
N PRO A 243 3.67 -3.24 -3.86
CA PRO A 243 3.22 -2.07 -3.09
C PRO A 243 4.41 -1.18 -2.69
N SER A 244 4.25 0.14 -2.79
CA SER A 244 5.35 1.11 -2.56
C SER A 244 5.05 2.19 -1.52
N ILE A 245 3.79 2.45 -1.19
CA ILE A 245 3.40 3.46 -0.21
C ILE A 245 2.55 2.82 0.89
N PHE A 246 2.89 3.11 2.13
CA PHE A 246 2.30 2.52 3.33
C PHE A 246 1.77 3.61 4.24
N ALA A 247 0.52 3.51 4.67
CA ALA A 247 -0.03 4.44 5.66
C ALA A 247 0.50 4.08 7.06
N VAL A 248 1.03 5.06 7.80
CA VAL A 248 1.43 4.87 9.20
C VAL A 248 0.55 5.74 10.07
N ILE A 249 -0.14 5.11 11.01
CA ILE A 249 -1.17 5.75 11.82
C ILE A 249 -0.84 5.56 13.30
N GLU A 250 -0.78 6.66 14.05
CA GLU A 250 -0.76 6.61 15.51
C GLU A 250 -2.11 6.08 16.01
N TYR A 251 -2.08 5.07 16.87
CA TYR A 251 -3.26 4.36 17.36
C TYR A 251 -4.37 5.29 17.88
N ASN A 252 -4.01 6.36 18.59
CA ASN A 252 -4.98 7.32 19.14
C ASN A 252 -5.78 8.06 18.06
N SER A 253 -5.27 8.13 16.84
CA SER A 253 -5.93 8.77 15.69
C SER A 253 -6.59 7.77 14.74
N LEU A 254 -6.48 6.46 15.01
CA LEU A 254 -6.83 5.39 14.07
C LEU A 254 -8.24 5.52 13.52
N GLU A 255 -9.25 5.63 14.40
CA GLU A 255 -10.65 5.70 14.01
C GLU A 255 -10.91 6.89 13.08
N LYS A 256 -10.42 8.07 13.44
CA LYS A 256 -10.56 9.30 12.66
C LYS A 256 -9.88 9.15 11.29
N ARG A 257 -8.64 8.65 11.25
CA ARG A 257 -7.83 8.54 10.03
C ARG A 257 -8.40 7.49 9.08
N LEU A 258 -8.78 6.32 9.59
CA LEU A 258 -9.46 5.30 8.79
C LEU A 258 -10.81 5.79 8.28
N SER A 259 -11.61 6.46 9.12
CA SER A 259 -12.90 7.01 8.69
C SER A 259 -12.74 8.01 7.54
N ASN A 260 -11.76 8.92 7.62
CA ASN A 260 -11.46 9.86 6.55
C ASN A 260 -11.07 9.15 5.25
N MET A 261 -10.18 8.16 5.34
CA MET A 261 -9.72 7.39 4.19
C MET A 261 -10.84 6.56 3.57
N LEU A 262 -11.70 5.93 4.36
CA LEU A 262 -12.84 5.14 3.88
C LEU A 262 -13.93 6.04 3.29
N ASN A 263 -14.19 7.21 3.89
CA ASN A 263 -15.16 8.17 3.39
C ASN A 263 -14.76 8.77 2.04
N PHE A 264 -13.47 8.83 1.73
CA PHE A 264 -13.00 9.24 0.40
C PHE A 264 -13.60 8.37 -0.72
N PHE A 265 -13.70 7.07 -0.51
CA PHE A 265 -14.27 6.12 -1.49
C PHE A 265 -15.81 6.12 -1.55
N ASN A 266 -16.50 6.95 -0.76
CA ASN A 266 -17.94 7.18 -0.88
C ASN A 266 -18.31 8.15 -1.99
N ARG A 267 -17.35 8.86 -2.56
CA ARG A 267 -17.64 9.88 -3.57
C ARG A 267 -18.19 9.23 -4.85
N SER A 268 -19.17 9.89 -5.47
CA SER A 268 -19.79 9.40 -6.71
C SER A 268 -18.89 9.55 -7.94
N ASP A 269 -17.87 10.41 -7.87
CA ASP A 269 -16.92 10.71 -8.94
C ASP A 269 -15.62 9.89 -8.85
N ILE A 270 -15.57 8.91 -7.94
CA ILE A 270 -14.40 8.04 -7.73
C ILE A 270 -14.14 7.11 -8.91
N LEU A 271 -15.20 6.73 -9.64
CA LEU A 271 -15.11 5.94 -10.85
C LEU A 271 -15.28 6.79 -12.10
N MET A 272 -14.54 6.43 -13.14
CA MET A 272 -14.71 6.94 -14.49
C MET A 272 -15.06 5.79 -15.43
N GLN A 273 -15.93 6.05 -16.40
CA GLN A 273 -16.16 5.11 -17.49
C GLN A 273 -14.90 5.00 -18.36
N ARG A 274 -14.60 3.78 -18.81
CA ARG A 274 -13.61 3.55 -19.86
C ARG A 274 -14.22 4.00 -21.19
N GLU A 275 -13.45 4.72 -21.98
CA GLU A 275 -13.86 5.07 -23.34
C GLU A 275 -13.97 3.78 -24.15
N ASN A 276 -15.14 3.51 -24.73
CA ASN A 276 -15.33 2.38 -25.64
C ASN A 276 -14.50 2.64 -26.91
N THR A 277 -13.29 2.08 -26.95
CA THR A 277 -12.52 1.91 -28.18
C THR A 277 -12.68 0.51 -28.74
#